data_AF-A0A7S3TD42-F1
#
_entry.id   AF-A0A7S3TD42-F1
#
_cell.length_a   1.000
_cell.length_b   1.000
_cell.length_c   1.000
_cell.angle_alpha   90.00
_cell.angle_beta   90.00
_cell.angle_gamma   90.00
#
_symmetry.space_group_name_H-M   'P 1'
#
loop_
_entity.id
_entity.type
_entity.pdbx_description
1 polymer ?
#
loop_
_entity_poly.entity_id
_entity_poly.type
_entity_poly.pdbx_seq_one_letter_code
_entity_poly.pdbx_strand_id
1 'polypeptide(L)'
;SAVVGRALLPCLPSGRRSNGADCMRHVWCSLVEVDNAKGKVASKDRGELELAARGSRFVRAHDDGEEDGDQSAIRLCQCTIEWADGSARVRREDGARVSVPRASLSGANPLDREGSDDAASLSCLNEPSLLALVRTRYAERRVYSRAGRVLVALNPYERDAAFLEATYGEEAMAAQRQAALKRPPHIFEVAHEVHASCALRPQSVVINGESGAGKTETCKHLTRYLTAAPLDEGTAAVGAAVKRALVASSPILEAFGNACTLRNDNSSRFGKLLKLHFGGGELCGGKVEVYLLEKCRLARHAAGERSFHSLYQLCAAPAAVRRKLLLGRAAGGEEDEAASLDGFAYLRPEGGEGGRRLAGVDDALSFAETDAAMREMYRVARNATGAAAGNEPASVLDAAALYSPPDLAT
;
A
#
# COMPACT_ATOMS: atom_id res chain seq x y z
N SER A 1 12.71 14.20 3.24
CA SER A 1 11.74 13.32 3.92
C SER A 1 10.37 13.55 3.35
N ALA A 2 9.97 12.74 2.38
CA ALA A 2 8.58 12.66 1.93
C ALA A 2 7.93 11.53 2.75
N VAL A 3 6.90 11.87 3.52
CA VAL A 3 6.18 10.91 4.37
C VAL A 3 4.92 10.53 3.62
N VAL A 4 4.71 9.27 3.25
CA VAL A 4 3.39 8.79 2.80
C VAL A 4 2.60 8.49 4.09
N GLY A 5 1.66 9.37 4.39
CA GLY A 5 0.94 9.45 5.65
C GLY A 5 -0.40 8.74 5.59
N ARG A 6 -0.77 8.21 6.75
CA ARG A 6 -1.95 7.40 7.07
C ARG A 6 -3.24 8.22 6.93
N ALA A 7 -4.23 7.67 6.23
CA ALA A 7 -5.63 7.95 6.50
C ALA A 7 -6.19 6.76 7.30
N LEU A 8 -6.68 7.04 8.51
CA LEU A 8 -7.48 6.09 9.28
C LEU A 8 -8.86 6.03 8.64
N LEU A 9 -9.24 4.88 8.09
CA LEU A 9 -10.63 4.55 7.79
C LEU A 9 -10.89 3.13 8.29
N PRO A 10 -12.01 2.87 8.98
CA PRO A 10 -12.31 1.57 9.55
C PRO A 10 -12.40 0.49 8.47
N CYS A 11 -11.93 -0.71 8.84
CA CYS A 11 -11.83 -1.89 8.00
C CYS A 11 -13.18 -2.29 7.40
N LEU A 12 -13.22 -2.58 6.10
CA LEU A 12 -14.29 -3.40 5.52
C LEU A 12 -14.00 -4.89 5.82
N PRO A 13 -14.98 -5.67 6.30
CA PRO A 13 -14.78 -7.09 6.58
C PRO A 13 -14.56 -7.87 5.28
N SER A 14 -13.57 -8.76 5.32
CA SER A 14 -13.25 -9.69 4.24
C SER A 14 -14.31 -10.78 4.13
N GLY A 15 -14.73 -11.06 2.90
CA GLY A 15 -15.34 -12.33 2.53
C GLY A 15 -16.86 -12.33 2.38
N ARG A 16 -17.33 -11.82 1.24
CA ARG A 16 -18.37 -12.45 0.40
C ARG A 16 -18.38 -11.72 -0.94
N ARG A 17 -18.48 -12.47 -2.04
CA ARG A 17 -18.85 -11.93 -3.34
C ARG A 17 -20.25 -11.33 -3.18
N SER A 18 -20.38 -10.01 -3.07
CA SER A 18 -21.58 -9.32 -3.51
C SER A 18 -21.33 -8.82 -4.92
N ASN A 19 -22.32 -9.04 -5.79
CA ASN A 19 -22.42 -8.34 -7.07
C ASN A 19 -22.29 -6.83 -6.82
N GLY A 20 -21.80 -6.07 -7.81
CA GLY A 20 -21.37 -4.67 -7.68
C GLY A 20 -22.46 -3.63 -7.36
N ALA A 21 -23.24 -3.84 -6.30
CA ALA A 21 -24.17 -2.92 -5.67
C ALA A 21 -24.40 -3.44 -4.24
N ASP A 22 -24.04 -2.62 -3.23
CA ASP A 22 -24.07 -2.83 -1.76
C ASP A 22 -22.64 -2.95 -1.20
N CYS A 23 -22.00 -1.93 -0.62
CA CYS A 23 -22.51 -1.05 0.43
C CYS A 23 -21.84 0.34 0.36
N MET A 24 -22.59 1.38 -0.02
CA MET A 24 -22.52 2.75 0.53
C MET A 24 -23.64 3.54 -0.15
N ARG A 25 -24.73 3.78 0.59
CA ARG A 25 -25.91 4.49 0.10
C ARG A 25 -25.52 5.93 -0.28
N HIS A 26 -26.01 6.36 -1.45
CA HIS A 26 -25.79 7.63 -2.15
C HIS A 26 -26.18 8.88 -1.33
N VAL A 27 -25.75 10.09 -1.76
CA VAL A 27 -26.57 11.13 -2.45
C VAL A 27 -25.76 12.44 -2.70
N TRP A 28 -26.07 13.12 -3.81
CA TRP A 28 -25.57 14.43 -4.27
C TRP A 28 -26.51 15.57 -3.81
N CYS A 29 -26.03 16.81 -3.64
CA CYS A 29 -26.92 17.97 -3.79
C CYS A 29 -26.27 19.33 -4.13
N SER A 30 -26.94 20.03 -5.06
CA SER A 30 -26.65 21.34 -5.64
C SER A 30 -27.21 22.52 -4.83
N LEU A 31 -26.69 23.71 -5.10
CA LEU A 31 -27.00 25.01 -4.50
C LEU A 31 -28.47 25.44 -4.76
N VAL A 32 -29.15 25.99 -3.76
CA VAL A 32 -30.34 26.86 -3.95
C VAL A 32 -30.10 28.14 -3.17
N GLU A 33 -29.94 29.26 -3.90
CA GLU A 33 -29.93 30.60 -3.33
C GLU A 33 -31.35 30.98 -2.90
N VAL A 34 -31.49 31.53 -1.69
CA VAL A 34 -32.65 32.35 -1.33
C VAL A 34 -32.10 33.63 -0.73
N ASP A 35 -32.07 34.67 -1.56
CA ASP A 35 -31.74 36.03 -1.14
C ASP A 35 -32.92 36.58 -0.34
N ASN A 36 -32.67 37.08 0.87
CA ASN A 36 -33.64 37.90 1.58
C ASN A 36 -32.88 39.01 2.31
N ALA A 37 -32.73 40.12 1.59
CA ALA A 37 -32.31 41.39 2.14
C ALA A 37 -33.24 41.85 3.28
N LYS A 38 -32.65 42.15 4.45
CA LYS A 38 -32.86 43.34 5.29
C LYS A 38 -32.30 43.12 6.70
N GLY A 39 -31.46 44.05 7.17
CA GLY A 39 -31.23 44.28 8.61
C GLY A 39 -29.79 44.60 8.99
N LYS A 40 -29.49 45.89 9.20
CA LYS A 40 -28.23 46.36 9.82
C LYS A 40 -28.16 45.92 11.29
N VAL A 41 -26.97 45.52 11.77
CA VAL A 41 -26.55 45.71 13.18
C VAL A 41 -25.04 45.99 13.23
N ALA A 42 -24.65 46.95 14.08
CA ALA A 42 -23.28 47.32 14.40
C ALA A 42 -22.85 46.68 15.73
N SER A 43 -21.63 46.15 15.84
CA SER A 43 -20.80 46.13 17.08
C SER A 43 -19.45 45.43 16.82
N LYS A 44 -18.43 45.90 17.54
CA LYS A 44 -17.00 45.52 17.51
C LYS A 44 -16.78 44.03 17.82
N ASP A 45 -16.34 43.27 16.82
CA ASP A 45 -15.30 42.22 16.92
C ASP A 45 -15.08 41.68 15.50
N ARG A 46 -14.39 42.50 14.70
CA ARG A 46 -14.03 42.23 13.30
C ARG A 46 -12.83 41.31 13.26
N GLY A 47 -13.04 40.03 12.92
CA GLY A 47 -11.94 39.13 12.56
C GLY A 47 -12.37 37.74 12.11
N GLU A 48 -13.24 37.07 12.88
CA GLU A 48 -13.49 35.62 12.67
C GLU A 48 -14.92 35.24 12.31
N LEU A 49 -15.88 36.18 12.33
CA LEU A 49 -17.31 35.91 12.09
C LEU A 49 -17.87 36.50 10.78
N GLU A 50 -17.11 37.31 10.04
CA GLU A 50 -17.59 37.93 8.79
C GLU A 50 -17.59 36.98 7.58
N LEU A 51 -16.98 35.80 7.70
CA LEU A 51 -17.13 34.71 6.71
C LEU A 51 -18.42 33.89 6.88
N ALA A 52 -19.21 34.14 7.93
CA ALA A 52 -20.45 33.41 8.22
C ALA A 52 -21.72 34.04 7.60
N ALA A 53 -21.62 35.21 6.96
CA ALA A 53 -22.78 35.92 6.39
C ALA A 53 -22.93 35.76 4.85
N ARG A 54 -22.13 34.89 4.21
CA ARG A 54 -22.29 34.54 2.79
C ARG A 54 -22.00 33.05 2.57
N GLY A 55 -23.05 32.25 2.36
CA GLY A 55 -22.95 30.95 1.67
C GLY A 55 -22.21 29.82 2.40
N SER A 56 -22.18 29.80 3.72
CA SER A 56 -21.39 28.81 4.47
C SER A 56 -22.06 27.41 4.49
N ARG A 57 -21.37 26.43 3.91
CA ARG A 57 -21.66 24.99 4.04
C ARG A 57 -20.96 24.46 5.30
N PHE A 58 -21.61 23.54 6.02
CA PHE A 58 -21.04 22.86 7.19
C PHE A 58 -21.27 21.36 7.07
N VAL A 59 -20.32 20.55 7.54
CA VAL A 59 -20.41 19.09 7.55
C VAL A 59 -20.38 18.56 8.98
N ARG A 60 -21.19 17.51 9.18
CA ARG A 60 -21.35 16.61 10.32
C ARG A 60 -22.45 17.00 11.30
N ALA A 61 -23.50 16.18 11.29
CA ALA A 61 -24.23 15.81 12.49
C ALA A 61 -23.63 14.49 12.99
N HIS A 62 -23.20 14.42 14.25
CA HIS A 62 -23.10 13.13 14.93
C HIS A 62 -24.53 12.66 15.17
N ASP A 63 -24.88 11.46 14.70
CA ASP A 63 -26.09 10.78 15.14
C ASP A 63 -25.61 9.78 16.20
N ASP A 64 -25.89 10.07 17.48
CA ASP A 64 -25.60 9.18 18.61
C ASP A 64 -26.63 8.04 18.69
N GLY A 65 -27.15 7.60 17.54
CA GLY A 65 -28.13 6.52 17.45
C GLY A 65 -27.49 5.19 17.80
N GLU A 66 -27.88 4.63 18.95
CA GLU A 66 -27.65 3.24 19.34
C GLU A 66 -28.36 2.30 18.34
N GLU A 67 -27.73 1.99 17.22
CA GLU A 67 -28.08 0.80 16.43
C GLU A 67 -26.79 0.04 16.08
N ASP A 68 -26.60 -1.06 16.80
CA ASP A 68 -25.73 -2.21 16.54
C ASP A 68 -24.37 -1.94 15.89
N GLY A 69 -23.38 -1.70 16.74
CA GLY A 69 -22.03 -2.25 16.58
C GLY A 69 -21.10 -1.63 15.53
N ASP A 70 -21.56 -0.70 14.67
CA ASP A 70 -20.70 -0.06 13.68
C ASP A 70 -20.42 1.41 14.02
N GLN A 71 -19.17 1.71 14.36
CA GLN A 71 -18.73 2.98 14.89
C GLN A 71 -18.71 4.07 13.78
N SER A 72 -19.46 5.17 13.99
CA SER A 72 -19.24 6.50 13.39
C SER A 72 -19.30 6.61 11.85
N ALA A 73 -20.49 6.50 11.26
CA ALA A 73 -20.68 6.90 9.87
C ALA A 73 -20.62 8.43 9.70
N ILE A 74 -19.59 8.95 9.03
CA ILE A 74 -19.53 10.38 8.64
C ILE A 74 -20.53 10.62 7.50
N ARG A 75 -21.64 11.31 7.82
CA ARG A 75 -22.66 11.75 6.85
C ARG A 75 -22.47 13.22 6.47
N LEU A 76 -22.48 13.49 5.17
CA LEU A 76 -22.50 14.83 4.60
C LEU A 76 -23.96 15.32 4.61
N CYS A 77 -24.24 16.53 5.09
CA CYS A 77 -25.62 17.05 5.20
C CYS A 77 -25.68 18.53 4.80
N GLN A 78 -26.81 18.96 4.24
CA GLN A 78 -27.05 20.36 3.88
C GLN A 78 -27.55 21.15 5.11
N CYS A 79 -26.67 21.98 5.67
CA CYS A 79 -27.05 22.80 6.82
C CYS A 79 -27.68 24.13 6.38
N THR A 80 -28.92 24.41 6.78
CA THR A 80 -29.48 25.77 6.78
C THR A 80 -29.49 26.26 8.22
N ILE A 81 -28.49 27.06 8.60
CA ILE A 81 -28.33 27.43 10.01
C ILE A 81 -29.32 28.53 10.38
N GLU A 82 -30.36 28.15 11.10
CA GLU A 82 -31.15 29.05 11.92
C GLU A 82 -30.58 28.99 13.34
N TRP A 83 -29.89 30.05 13.77
CA TRP A 83 -29.31 30.14 15.10
C TRP A 83 -30.42 30.29 16.15
N ALA A 84 -30.54 29.30 17.04
CA ALA A 84 -31.35 29.40 18.25
C ALA A 84 -30.54 28.80 19.41
N ASP A 85 -30.21 29.64 20.40
CA ASP A 85 -29.77 29.27 21.74
C ASP A 85 -28.77 28.10 21.80
N GLY A 86 -27.56 28.31 21.26
CA GLY A 86 -26.45 27.34 21.34
C GLY A 86 -26.57 26.10 20.45
N SER A 87 -27.66 25.96 19.70
CA SER A 87 -27.92 24.85 18.77
C SER A 87 -28.13 25.35 17.34
N ALA A 88 -27.86 24.48 16.37
CA ALA A 88 -28.07 24.74 14.96
C ALA A 88 -29.10 23.77 14.39
N ARG A 89 -30.08 24.27 13.64
CA ARG A 89 -30.98 23.41 12.85
C ARG A 89 -30.29 23.01 11.55
N VAL A 90 -30.28 21.72 11.25
CA VAL A 90 -29.66 21.13 10.06
C VAL A 90 -30.71 20.35 9.29
N ARG A 91 -30.69 20.45 7.96
CA ARG A 91 -31.56 19.67 7.08
C ARG A 91 -30.78 18.46 6.57
N ARG A 92 -31.26 17.26 6.89
CA ARG A 92 -30.72 16.00 6.40
C ARG A 92 -31.16 15.75 4.96
N GLU A 93 -30.51 14.79 4.29
CA GLU A 93 -30.80 14.41 2.89
C GLU A 93 -32.22 13.88 2.70
N ASP A 94 -32.78 13.22 3.73
CA ASP A 94 -34.17 12.75 3.78
C ASP A 94 -35.19 13.89 3.95
N GLY A 95 -34.73 15.14 4.02
CA GLY A 95 -35.57 16.32 4.24
C GLY A 95 -35.92 16.58 5.72
N ALA A 96 -35.52 15.70 6.64
CA ALA A 96 -35.74 15.89 8.07
C ALA A 96 -34.92 17.05 8.60
N ARG A 97 -35.48 17.81 9.53
CA ARG A 97 -34.79 18.89 10.25
C ARG A 97 -34.40 18.40 11.63
N VAL A 98 -33.12 18.45 11.95
CA VAL A 98 -32.58 18.00 13.23
C VAL A 98 -31.82 19.13 13.89
N SER A 99 -32.00 19.31 15.20
CA SER A 99 -31.20 20.24 15.99
C SER A 99 -29.91 19.56 16.42
N VAL A 100 -28.77 20.18 16.15
CA VAL A 100 -27.45 19.67 16.53
C VAL A 100 -26.69 20.70 17.37
N PRO A 101 -25.89 20.26 18.36
CA PRO A 101 -25.03 21.14 19.11
C PRO A 101 -24.01 21.83 18.21
N ARG A 102 -23.72 23.12 18.45
CA ARG A 102 -22.70 23.86 17.70
C ARG A 102 -21.32 23.17 17.72
N ALA A 103 -20.97 22.54 18.82
CA ALA A 103 -19.69 21.82 18.98
C ALA A 103 -19.55 20.60 18.06
N SER A 104 -20.67 20.05 17.58
CA SER A 104 -20.69 18.88 16.69
C SER A 104 -20.54 19.26 15.21
N LEU A 105 -20.63 20.54 14.88
CA LEU A 105 -20.52 21.05 13.52
C LEU A 105 -19.06 21.32 13.15
N SER A 106 -18.67 20.92 11.94
CA SER A 106 -17.39 21.28 11.33
C SER A 106 -17.60 22.20 10.12
N GLY A 107 -16.69 23.16 9.91
CA GLY A 107 -16.68 23.99 8.71
C GLY A 107 -16.51 23.15 7.44
N ALA A 108 -17.11 23.54 6.32
CA ALA A 108 -16.95 22.84 5.05
C ALA A 108 -16.26 23.71 4.00
N ASN A 109 -15.60 23.04 3.06
CA ASN A 109 -15.02 23.70 1.90
C ASN A 109 -16.09 23.92 0.80
N PRO A 110 -15.87 24.90 -0.11
CA PRO A 110 -16.64 24.99 -1.34
C PRO A 110 -16.55 23.70 -2.19
N LEU A 111 -17.65 23.28 -2.83
CA LEU A 111 -17.70 22.02 -3.61
C LEU A 111 -16.66 21.95 -4.73
N ASP A 112 -16.38 23.08 -5.38
CA ASP A 112 -15.37 23.20 -6.42
C ASP A 112 -13.94 22.90 -5.91
N ARG A 113 -13.73 22.92 -4.60
CA ARG A 113 -12.44 22.61 -3.96
C ARG A 113 -12.36 21.21 -3.38
N GLU A 114 -13.45 20.45 -3.32
CA GLU A 114 -13.43 19.07 -2.84
C GLU A 114 -12.62 18.15 -3.77
N GLY A 115 -12.49 18.47 -5.06
CA GLY A 115 -11.60 17.74 -5.98
C GLY A 115 -10.12 18.15 -5.95
N SER A 116 -9.69 19.02 -5.02
CA SER A 116 -8.35 19.62 -5.04
C SER A 116 -7.21 18.60 -5.02
N ASP A 117 -6.12 18.93 -5.71
CA ASP A 117 -4.90 18.11 -5.73
C ASP A 117 -4.16 18.05 -4.41
N ASP A 118 -4.27 19.10 -3.60
CA ASP A 118 -3.59 19.19 -2.31
C ASP A 118 -4.59 19.60 -1.23
N ALA A 119 -4.77 18.72 -0.24
CA ALA A 119 -5.59 19.01 0.93
C ALA A 119 -5.10 20.25 1.69
N ALA A 120 -3.81 20.60 1.61
CA ALA A 120 -3.28 21.81 2.23
C ALA A 120 -3.82 23.11 1.59
N SER A 121 -4.46 23.04 0.42
CA SER A 121 -5.13 24.19 -0.20
C SER A 121 -6.55 24.43 0.31
N LEU A 122 -7.08 23.53 1.15
CA LEU A 122 -8.43 23.65 1.71
C LEU A 122 -8.46 24.71 2.81
N SER A 123 -9.58 25.44 2.89
CA SER A 123 -9.80 26.43 3.94
C SER A 123 -10.18 25.77 5.27
N CYS A 124 -10.92 24.66 5.21
CA CYS A 124 -11.26 23.84 6.36
C CYS A 124 -10.53 22.50 6.28
N LEU A 125 -9.59 22.26 7.21
CA LEU A 125 -8.82 21.02 7.29
C LEU A 125 -9.29 20.15 8.47
N ASN A 126 -10.53 19.68 8.37
CA ASN A 126 -11.12 18.73 9.32
C ASN A 126 -11.30 17.35 8.68
N GLU A 127 -11.49 16.33 9.50
CA GLU A 127 -11.66 14.94 9.06
C GLU A 127 -12.76 14.78 7.99
N PRO A 128 -13.96 15.38 8.11
CA PRO A 128 -14.97 15.29 7.06
C PRO A 128 -14.54 15.91 5.73
N SER A 129 -13.82 17.04 5.77
CA SER A 129 -13.33 17.71 4.56
C SER A 129 -12.27 16.88 3.84
N LEU A 130 -11.37 16.23 4.59
CA LEU A 130 -10.39 15.31 4.03
C LEU A 130 -11.05 14.08 3.41
N LEU A 131 -12.07 13.54 4.09
CA LEU A 131 -12.84 12.40 3.58
C LEU A 131 -13.60 12.74 2.31
N ALA A 132 -14.27 13.90 2.26
CA ALA A 132 -14.94 14.39 1.06
C ALA A 132 -13.94 14.52 -0.10
N LEU A 133 -12.76 15.10 0.14
CA LEU A 133 -11.75 15.26 -0.90
C LEU A 133 -11.28 13.92 -1.47
N VAL A 134 -10.92 13.00 -0.59
CA VAL A 134 -10.49 11.65 -0.97
C VAL A 134 -11.60 10.90 -1.72
N ARG A 135 -12.85 11.00 -1.26
CA ARG A 135 -14.01 10.35 -1.92
C ARG A 135 -14.26 10.89 -3.32
N THR A 136 -14.31 12.22 -3.48
CA THR A 136 -14.55 12.86 -4.77
C THR A 136 -13.47 12.46 -5.77
N ARG A 137 -12.20 12.56 -5.38
CA ARG A 137 -11.08 12.15 -6.24
C ARG A 137 -11.10 10.66 -6.56
N TYR A 138 -11.41 9.81 -5.59
CA TYR A 138 -11.48 8.36 -5.82
C TYR A 138 -12.63 8.00 -6.79
N ALA A 139 -13.79 8.65 -6.68
CA ALA A 139 -14.91 8.49 -7.61
C ALA A 139 -14.55 8.93 -9.04
N GLU A 140 -13.69 9.94 -9.18
CA GLU A 140 -13.09 10.37 -10.46
C GLU A 140 -11.94 9.47 -10.92
N ARG A 141 -11.67 8.35 -10.25
CA ARG A 141 -10.55 7.43 -10.48
C ARG A 141 -9.17 8.08 -10.28
N ARG A 142 -9.07 9.12 -9.45
CA ARG A 142 -7.83 9.81 -9.10
C ARG A 142 -7.34 9.32 -7.73
N VAL A 143 -6.43 8.36 -7.76
CA VAL A 143 -6.01 7.61 -6.56
C VAL A 143 -4.96 8.31 -5.68
N TYR A 144 -4.40 9.42 -6.17
CA TYR A 144 -3.34 10.17 -5.49
C TYR A 144 -3.80 11.58 -5.13
N SER A 145 -3.47 12.02 -3.91
CA SER A 145 -3.75 13.37 -3.42
C SER A 145 -2.59 13.82 -2.53
N ARG A 146 -2.20 15.10 -2.60
CA ARG A 146 -1.24 15.67 -1.65
C ARG A 146 -1.94 16.12 -0.37
N ALA A 147 -1.18 16.10 0.71
CA ALA A 147 -1.48 16.74 1.97
C ALA A 147 -0.20 17.45 2.43
N GLY A 148 0.10 18.59 1.79
CA GLY A 148 1.38 19.26 1.91
C GLY A 148 2.53 18.37 1.41
N ARG A 149 3.45 18.00 2.30
CA ARG A 149 4.61 17.12 1.97
C ARG A 149 4.27 15.63 1.92
N VAL A 150 3.03 15.29 2.25
CA VAL A 150 2.56 13.91 2.28
C VAL A 150 1.84 13.60 0.98
N LEU A 151 2.17 12.47 0.36
CA LEU A 151 1.34 11.89 -0.69
C LEU A 151 0.40 10.86 -0.05
N VAL A 152 -0.90 11.00 -0.27
CA VAL A 152 -1.93 10.03 0.09
C VAL A 152 -2.23 9.20 -1.15
N ALA A 153 -2.10 7.88 -1.02
CA ALA A 153 -2.37 6.91 -2.07
C ALA A 153 -3.50 5.99 -1.63
N LEU A 154 -4.53 5.88 -2.48
CA LEU A 154 -5.67 4.99 -2.25
C LEU A 154 -5.56 3.80 -3.18
N ASN A 155 -5.73 2.59 -2.65
CA ASN A 155 -5.75 1.41 -3.50
C ASN A 155 -7.00 1.43 -4.41
N PRO A 156 -6.87 1.45 -5.75
CA PRO A 156 -8.03 1.45 -6.64
C PRO A 156 -8.81 0.14 -6.62
N TYR A 157 -8.21 -0.97 -6.17
CA TYR A 157 -8.78 -2.33 -6.27
C TYR A 157 -9.27 -2.71 -7.68
N GLU A 158 -8.69 -2.06 -8.70
CA GLU A 158 -9.14 -2.12 -10.09
C GLU A 158 -8.19 -2.97 -10.92
N ARG A 159 -8.73 -3.74 -11.87
CA ARG A 159 -7.95 -4.58 -12.81
C ARG A 159 -8.08 -4.13 -14.25
N ASP A 160 -8.91 -3.14 -14.52
CA ASP A 160 -9.03 -2.50 -15.83
C ASP A 160 -7.67 -2.04 -16.36
N ALA A 161 -7.20 -2.72 -17.40
CA ALA A 161 -5.90 -2.48 -18.01
C ALA A 161 -5.78 -1.07 -18.59
N ALA A 162 -6.86 -0.49 -19.12
CA ALA A 162 -6.82 0.86 -19.70
C ALA A 162 -6.55 1.91 -18.62
N PHE A 163 -7.19 1.76 -17.45
CA PHE A 163 -6.95 2.63 -16.31
C PHE A 163 -5.55 2.45 -15.72
N LEU A 164 -5.09 1.21 -15.56
CA LEU A 164 -3.75 0.92 -15.05
C LEU A 164 -2.67 1.47 -16.00
N GLU A 165 -2.85 1.35 -17.31
CA GLU A 165 -1.93 1.93 -18.30
C GLU A 165 -1.97 3.46 -18.27
N ALA A 166 -3.16 4.06 -18.23
CA ALA A 166 -3.30 5.53 -18.14
C ALA A 166 -2.68 6.10 -16.85
N THR A 167 -2.65 5.33 -15.76
CA THR A 167 -2.11 5.78 -14.46
C THR A 167 -0.62 5.50 -14.31
N TYR A 168 -0.16 4.32 -14.72
CA TYR A 168 1.17 3.80 -14.41
C TYR A 168 2.03 3.45 -15.64
N GLY A 169 1.48 3.64 -16.84
CA GLY A 169 2.12 3.38 -18.11
C GLY A 169 3.27 4.31 -18.43
N GLU A 170 3.92 4.05 -19.57
CA GLU A 170 5.07 4.84 -20.02
C GLU A 170 4.67 6.28 -20.36
N GLU A 171 3.48 6.49 -20.92
CA GLU A 171 2.97 7.84 -21.21
C GLU A 171 2.76 8.67 -19.94
N ALA A 172 2.15 8.09 -18.91
CA ALA A 172 1.96 8.74 -17.62
C ALA A 172 3.31 9.09 -16.96
N MET A 173 4.29 8.18 -17.06
CA MET A 173 5.65 8.42 -16.60
C MET A 173 6.33 9.55 -17.38
N ALA A 174 6.22 9.57 -18.71
CA ALA A 174 6.79 10.60 -19.57
C ALA A 174 6.16 11.98 -19.32
N ALA A 175 4.84 12.04 -19.18
CA ALA A 175 4.12 13.27 -18.85
C ALA A 175 4.60 13.86 -17.51
N GLN A 176 4.79 13.01 -16.50
CA GLN A 176 5.35 13.42 -15.22
C GLN A 176 6.79 13.93 -15.35
N ARG A 177 7.63 13.35 -16.22
CA ARG A 177 8.98 13.88 -16.47
C ARG A 177 8.97 15.28 -17.08
N GLN A 178 8.13 15.48 -18.10
CA GLN A 178 8.10 16.70 -18.91
C GLN A 178 7.40 17.88 -18.23
N ALA A 179 6.60 17.65 -17.19
CA ALA A 179 5.84 18.69 -16.51
C ALA A 179 6.77 19.74 -15.85
N ALA A 180 6.94 20.90 -16.49
CA ALA A 180 7.89 21.93 -16.08
C ALA A 180 7.46 22.79 -14.88
N LEU A 181 6.15 22.90 -14.59
CA LEU A 181 5.62 23.89 -13.62
C LEU A 181 4.96 23.24 -12.39
N LYS A 182 3.95 22.38 -12.61
CA LYS A 182 3.20 21.74 -11.53
C LYS A 182 2.78 20.35 -11.97
N ARG A 183 3.36 19.34 -11.32
CA ARG A 183 3.01 17.93 -11.51
C ARG A 183 1.75 17.62 -10.69
N PRO A 184 0.73 16.96 -11.28
CA PRO A 184 -0.42 16.50 -10.52
C PRO A 184 0.03 15.40 -9.53
N PRO A 185 -0.66 15.24 -8.38
CA PRO A 185 -0.28 14.28 -7.36
C PRO A 185 -0.09 12.89 -7.95
N HIS A 186 1.11 12.34 -7.80
CA HIS A 186 1.42 11.01 -8.28
C HIS A 186 2.63 10.40 -7.56
N ILE A 187 2.79 9.08 -7.60
CA ILE A 187 4.02 8.47 -7.07
C ILE A 187 5.26 8.83 -7.89
N PHE A 188 5.09 9.02 -9.21
CA PHE A 188 6.12 9.50 -10.13
C PHE A 188 6.52 10.97 -9.84
N GLU A 189 5.53 11.75 -9.40
CA GLU A 189 5.64 12.89 -8.48
C GLU A 189 6.89 12.88 -7.60
N VAL A 190 6.71 12.11 -6.53
CA VAL A 190 7.68 11.92 -5.45
C VAL A 190 8.98 11.33 -5.99
N ALA A 191 8.90 10.40 -6.94
CA ALA A 191 10.09 9.80 -7.55
C ALA A 191 10.99 10.85 -8.22
N HIS A 192 10.40 11.78 -8.96
CA HIS A 192 11.12 12.87 -9.60
C HIS A 192 11.76 13.82 -8.58
N GLU A 193 11.00 14.24 -7.56
CA GLU A 193 11.52 15.11 -6.49
C GLU A 193 12.69 14.46 -5.73
N VAL A 194 12.59 13.15 -5.47
CA VAL A 194 13.64 12.36 -4.83
C VAL A 194 14.88 12.28 -5.70
N HIS A 195 14.72 11.98 -7.00
CA HIS A 195 15.84 11.90 -7.95
C HIS A 195 16.53 13.25 -8.13
N ALA A 196 15.78 14.33 -8.33
CA ALA A 196 16.34 15.67 -8.44
C ALA A 196 17.11 16.07 -7.16
N SER A 197 16.61 15.69 -5.98
CA SER A 197 17.23 16.03 -4.69
C SER A 197 18.40 15.11 -4.31
N CYS A 198 18.49 13.89 -4.87
CA CYS A 198 19.50 12.92 -4.46
C CYS A 198 20.91 13.30 -4.93
N ALA A 199 21.03 14.14 -5.96
CA ALA A 199 22.30 14.71 -6.39
C ALA A 199 22.96 15.60 -5.32
N LEU A 200 22.16 16.23 -4.45
CA LEU A 200 22.65 17.13 -3.40
C LEU A 200 22.81 16.44 -2.05
N ARG A 201 21.89 15.53 -1.70
CA ARG A 201 21.90 14.83 -0.41
C ARG A 201 21.10 13.52 -0.45
N PRO A 202 21.44 12.53 0.39
CA PRO A 202 20.64 11.31 0.52
C PRO A 202 19.17 11.58 0.81
N GLN A 203 18.28 10.83 0.16
CA GLN A 203 16.82 10.93 0.33
C GLN A 203 16.26 9.66 0.94
N SER A 204 15.14 9.82 1.65
CA SER A 204 14.33 8.71 2.16
C SER A 204 12.86 8.94 1.85
N VAL A 205 12.21 7.86 1.40
CA VAL A 205 10.77 7.77 1.19
C VAL A 205 10.25 6.68 2.12
N VAL A 206 9.28 7.03 2.95
CA VAL A 206 8.64 6.08 3.87
C VAL A 206 7.23 5.80 3.36
N ILE A 207 6.97 4.54 3.00
CA ILE A 207 5.67 4.08 2.50
C ILE A 207 4.96 3.29 3.61
N ASN A 208 4.00 3.93 4.26
CA ASN A 208 3.22 3.33 5.34
C ASN A 208 1.78 3.03 4.90
N GLY A 209 1.14 2.11 5.61
CA GLY A 209 -0.25 1.73 5.36
C GLY A 209 -0.59 0.36 5.95
N GLU A 210 -1.88 0.10 6.11
CA GLU A 210 -2.38 -1.19 6.58
C GLU A 210 -2.09 -2.32 5.58
N SER A 211 -2.36 -3.56 6.01
CA SER A 211 -2.27 -4.71 5.11
C SER A 211 -3.21 -4.52 3.91
N GLY A 212 -2.73 -4.74 2.68
CA GLY A 212 -3.54 -4.52 1.47
C GLY A 212 -3.65 -3.07 0.98
N ALA A 213 -3.11 -2.08 1.70
CA ALA A 213 -3.19 -0.67 1.32
C ALA A 213 -2.42 -0.26 0.04
N GLY A 214 -1.67 -1.18 -0.60
CA GLY A 214 -0.91 -0.89 -1.82
C GLY A 214 0.54 -0.43 -1.62
N LYS A 215 1.12 -0.66 -0.43
CA LYS A 215 2.53 -0.30 -0.12
C LYS A 215 3.52 -0.88 -1.13
N THR A 216 3.41 -2.18 -1.42
CA THR A 216 4.32 -2.91 -2.31
C THR A 216 4.23 -2.39 -3.74
N GLU A 217 3.02 -2.19 -4.27
CA GLU A 217 2.83 -1.66 -5.62
C GLU A 217 3.31 -0.21 -5.75
N THR A 218 3.04 0.63 -4.73
CA THR A 218 3.57 1.99 -4.68
C THR A 218 5.10 2.00 -4.71
N CYS A 219 5.74 1.11 -3.95
CA CYS A 219 7.20 0.94 -3.97
C CYS A 219 7.70 0.50 -5.35
N LYS A 220 7.03 -0.46 -5.99
CA LYS A 220 7.36 -0.92 -7.35
C LYS A 220 7.29 0.22 -8.38
N HIS A 221 6.22 1.03 -8.37
CA HIS A 221 6.09 2.16 -9.28
C HIS A 221 7.15 3.24 -9.02
N LEU A 222 7.40 3.57 -7.76
CA LEU A 222 8.48 4.49 -7.37
C LEU A 222 9.83 4.01 -7.90
N THR A 223 10.17 2.74 -7.68
CA THR A 223 11.43 2.19 -8.15
C THR A 223 11.50 2.10 -9.67
N ARG A 224 10.41 1.70 -10.36
CA ARG A 224 10.34 1.67 -11.83
C ARG A 224 10.71 3.04 -12.40
N TYR A 225 10.14 4.11 -11.86
CA TYR A 225 10.45 5.48 -12.29
C TYR A 225 11.93 5.83 -12.11
N LEU A 226 12.48 5.54 -10.92
CA LEU A 226 13.87 5.82 -10.57
C LEU A 226 14.88 5.00 -11.40
N THR A 227 14.50 3.80 -11.84
CA THR A 227 15.33 2.93 -12.69
C THR A 227 15.23 3.24 -14.18
N ALA A 228 14.23 4.03 -14.59
CA ALA A 228 13.94 4.33 -15.99
C ALA A 228 14.38 5.75 -16.42
N ALA A 229 14.99 6.54 -15.52
CA ALA A 229 15.54 7.85 -15.84
C ALA A 229 16.55 7.72 -17.00
N PRO A 230 16.78 8.76 -17.84
CA PRO A 230 17.68 8.66 -18.98
C PRO A 230 19.06 8.26 -18.48
N LEU A 231 19.41 7.01 -18.76
CA LEU A 231 20.71 6.43 -18.54
C LEU A 231 21.41 6.60 -19.89
N ASP A 232 22.63 7.14 -19.89
CA ASP A 232 23.52 6.99 -21.03
C ASP A 232 23.57 5.49 -21.43
N GLU A 233 23.83 5.17 -22.71
CA GLU A 233 23.78 3.79 -23.21
C GLU A 233 24.63 2.80 -22.36
N GLY A 234 25.67 3.30 -21.68
CA GLY A 234 26.51 2.53 -20.75
C GLY A 234 25.87 2.18 -19.40
N THR A 235 24.97 3.00 -18.85
CA THR A 235 24.36 2.78 -17.51
C THR A 235 22.95 2.18 -17.58
N ALA A 236 22.36 2.10 -18.78
CA ALA A 236 21.11 1.38 -19.05
C ALA A 236 21.18 -0.09 -18.60
N ALA A 237 22.34 -0.73 -18.77
CA ALA A 237 22.58 -2.11 -18.35
C ALA A 237 22.52 -2.27 -16.81
N VAL A 238 23.08 -1.31 -16.06
CA VAL A 238 23.07 -1.31 -14.59
C VAL A 238 21.65 -1.10 -14.06
N GLY A 239 20.92 -0.13 -14.61
CA GLY A 239 19.53 0.11 -14.24
C GLY A 239 18.64 -1.11 -14.49
N ALA A 240 18.81 -1.78 -15.64
CA ALA A 240 18.10 -3.00 -15.96
C ALA A 240 18.47 -4.16 -15.01
N ALA A 241 19.74 -4.31 -14.63
CA ALA A 241 20.19 -5.32 -13.68
C ALA A 241 19.60 -5.09 -12.27
N VAL A 242 19.63 -3.85 -11.78
CA VAL A 242 19.01 -3.49 -10.49
C VAL A 242 17.50 -3.76 -10.54
N LYS A 243 16.81 -3.36 -11.61
CA LYS A 243 15.38 -3.65 -11.78
C LYS A 243 15.09 -5.15 -11.72
N ARG A 244 15.85 -5.99 -12.44
CA ARG A 244 15.70 -7.45 -12.40
C ARG A 244 15.96 -8.01 -10.99
N ALA A 245 17.02 -7.56 -10.31
CA ALA A 245 17.30 -7.98 -8.94
C ALA A 245 16.17 -7.61 -7.97
N LEU A 246 15.56 -6.44 -8.12
CA LEU A 246 14.46 -6.02 -7.25
C LEU A 246 13.20 -6.83 -7.47
N VAL A 247 12.85 -7.12 -8.72
CA VAL A 247 11.74 -8.01 -9.07
C VAL A 247 11.99 -9.40 -8.50
N ALA A 248 13.17 -9.98 -8.76
CA ALA A 248 13.55 -11.31 -8.28
C ALA A 248 13.67 -11.38 -6.75
N SER A 249 14.00 -10.28 -6.06
CA SER A 249 14.08 -10.25 -4.60
C SER A 249 12.73 -10.49 -3.91
N SER A 250 11.61 -10.18 -4.57
CA SER A 250 10.29 -10.20 -3.91
C SER A 250 9.82 -11.63 -3.59
N PRO A 251 9.75 -12.58 -4.54
CA PRO A 251 9.39 -13.96 -4.24
C PRO A 251 10.29 -14.58 -3.16
N ILE A 252 11.60 -14.28 -3.21
CA ILE A 252 12.58 -14.79 -2.23
C ILE A 252 12.28 -14.24 -0.82
N LEU A 253 12.12 -12.93 -0.69
CA LEU A 253 11.87 -12.31 0.61
C LEU A 253 10.49 -12.67 1.16
N GLU A 254 9.49 -12.85 0.30
CA GLU A 254 8.17 -13.31 0.71
C GLU A 254 8.21 -14.77 1.18
N ALA A 255 8.90 -15.66 0.45
CA ALA A 255 9.04 -17.06 0.87
C ALA A 255 9.69 -17.18 2.25
N PHE A 256 10.77 -16.44 2.51
CA PHE A 256 11.56 -16.57 3.75
C PHE A 256 11.13 -15.65 4.89
N GLY A 257 10.36 -14.60 4.59
CA GLY A 257 10.02 -13.56 5.56
C GLY A 257 8.53 -13.34 5.78
N ASN A 258 7.66 -13.92 4.93
CA ASN A 258 6.22 -13.86 5.13
C ASN A 258 5.66 -15.17 5.70
N ALA A 259 4.56 -15.04 6.40
CA ALA A 259 3.82 -16.16 6.97
C ALA A 259 2.31 -15.87 6.95
N CYS A 260 1.51 -16.92 7.07
CA CYS A 260 0.08 -16.76 7.29
C CYS A 260 -0.19 -16.45 8.77
N THR A 261 -0.99 -15.41 8.98
CA THR A 261 -1.49 -14.96 10.28
C THR A 261 -3.02 -14.96 10.24
N LEU A 262 -3.68 -14.78 11.40
CA LEU A 262 -5.14 -14.73 11.46
C LEU A 262 -5.78 -13.61 10.60
N ARG A 263 -5.02 -12.57 10.23
CA ARG A 263 -5.52 -11.39 9.50
C ARG A 263 -5.06 -11.32 8.06
N ASN A 264 -4.01 -12.04 7.70
CA ASN A 264 -3.38 -11.99 6.38
C ASN A 264 -2.57 -13.26 6.13
N ASP A 265 -2.90 -13.94 5.03
CA ASP A 265 -2.26 -15.18 4.60
C ASP A 265 -0.83 -15.00 4.08
N ASN A 266 -0.44 -13.78 3.68
CA ASN A 266 0.90 -13.41 3.22
C ASN A 266 1.43 -12.18 4.02
N SER A 267 1.47 -12.31 5.35
CA SER A 267 1.90 -11.24 6.25
C SER A 267 3.42 -11.14 6.33
N SER A 268 3.99 -9.99 5.97
CA SER A 268 5.43 -9.75 6.18
C SER A 268 5.77 -9.68 7.65
N ARG A 269 6.69 -10.56 8.07
CA ARG A 269 7.19 -10.65 9.45
C ARG A 269 8.58 -10.03 9.60
N PHE A 270 8.90 -9.08 8.73
CA PHE A 270 10.14 -8.31 8.71
C PHE A 270 9.88 -6.92 8.08
N GLY A 271 10.73 -5.96 8.39
CA GLY A 271 10.83 -4.67 7.70
C GLY A 271 11.85 -4.73 6.56
N LYS A 272 11.56 -4.05 5.45
CA LYS A 272 12.44 -3.98 4.27
C LYS A 272 12.85 -2.52 4.02
N LEU A 273 14.15 -2.25 3.91
CA LEU A 273 14.68 -0.99 3.38
C LEU A 273 15.37 -1.26 2.05
N LEU A 274 14.87 -0.60 1.01
CA LEU A 274 15.53 -0.56 -0.28
C LEU A 274 16.40 0.70 -0.35
N LYS A 275 17.71 0.51 -0.50
CA LYS A 275 18.67 1.57 -0.81
C LYS A 275 18.97 1.52 -2.30
N LEU A 276 18.82 2.65 -2.98
CA LEU A 276 19.24 2.86 -4.36
C LEU A 276 20.40 3.85 -4.35
N HIS A 277 21.47 3.53 -5.06
CA HIS A 277 22.68 4.35 -5.11
C HIS A 277 22.74 5.07 -6.45
N PHE A 278 22.95 6.38 -6.40
CA PHE A 278 23.08 7.22 -7.59
C PHE A 278 24.45 7.86 -7.63
N GLY A 279 25.10 7.82 -8.79
CA GLY A 279 26.36 8.50 -9.09
C GLY A 279 26.23 9.28 -10.38
N GLY A 280 26.63 10.55 -10.41
CA GLY A 280 26.49 11.40 -11.60
C GLY A 280 25.03 11.64 -12.04
N GLY A 281 24.05 11.41 -11.17
CA GLY A 281 22.63 11.46 -11.51
C GLY A 281 22.04 10.13 -12.01
N GLU A 282 22.87 9.10 -12.18
CA GLU A 282 22.48 7.81 -12.73
C GLU A 282 22.48 6.71 -11.67
N LEU A 283 21.63 5.70 -11.85
CA LEU A 283 21.53 4.56 -10.95
C LEU A 283 22.76 3.66 -11.11
N CYS A 284 23.61 3.58 -10.09
CA CYS A 284 24.85 2.80 -10.11
C CYS A 284 24.78 1.52 -9.26
N GLY A 285 23.72 1.34 -8.46
CA GLY A 285 23.54 0.11 -7.67
C GLY A 285 22.38 0.18 -6.69
N GLY A 286 22.23 -0.87 -5.90
CA GLY A 286 21.23 -0.92 -4.84
C GLY A 286 21.50 -2.01 -3.81
N LYS A 287 20.83 -1.90 -2.66
CA LYS A 287 20.93 -2.84 -1.55
C LYS A 287 19.57 -2.99 -0.89
N VAL A 288 19.22 -4.22 -0.52
CA VAL A 288 18.06 -4.48 0.35
C VAL A 288 18.58 -4.82 1.74
N GLU A 289 18.09 -4.10 2.75
CA GLU A 289 18.34 -4.41 4.16
C GLU A 289 17.03 -4.88 4.80
N VAL A 290 17.14 -5.97 5.57
CA VAL A 290 16.04 -6.59 6.30
C VAL A 290 16.19 -6.27 7.78
N TYR A 291 15.10 -5.88 8.44
CA TYR A 291 15.08 -5.56 9.87
C TYR A 291 13.99 -6.35 10.57
N LEU A 292 14.22 -6.65 11.85
CA LEU A 292 13.21 -7.17 12.77
C LEU A 292 12.45 -8.39 12.23
N LEU A 293 13.18 -9.33 11.61
CA LEU A 293 12.59 -10.62 11.26
C LEU A 293 12.10 -11.30 12.54
N GLU A 294 10.83 -11.74 12.55
CA GLU A 294 10.22 -12.47 13.66
C GLU A 294 10.78 -13.90 13.75
N LYS A 295 12.04 -14.02 14.15
CA LYS A 295 12.76 -15.30 14.23
C LYS A 295 12.06 -16.32 15.13
N CYS A 296 11.37 -15.86 16.19
CA CYS A 296 10.64 -16.73 17.10
C CYS A 296 9.53 -17.55 16.41
N ARG A 297 9.01 -17.10 15.25
CA ARG A 297 8.00 -17.81 14.47
C ARG A 297 8.43 -19.22 14.04
N LEU A 298 9.74 -19.42 13.82
CA LEU A 298 10.30 -20.74 13.51
C LEU A 298 10.12 -21.72 14.67
N ALA A 299 10.20 -21.24 15.91
CA ALA A 299 10.04 -22.08 17.09
C ALA A 299 8.56 -22.26 17.44
N ARG A 300 7.75 -21.20 17.34
CA ARG A 300 6.35 -21.16 17.80
C ARG A 300 5.51 -20.18 16.99
N HIS A 301 4.29 -20.58 16.66
CA HIS A 301 3.28 -19.72 16.02
C HIS A 301 1.89 -20.12 16.52
N ALA A 302 0.96 -19.17 16.56
CA ALA A 302 -0.35 -19.35 17.17
C ALA A 302 -1.23 -20.35 16.39
N ALA A 303 -2.23 -20.91 17.08
CA ALA A 303 -3.28 -21.70 16.46
C ALA A 303 -3.92 -20.94 15.28
N GLY A 304 -4.07 -21.62 14.13
CA GLY A 304 -4.60 -21.03 12.91
C GLY A 304 -3.58 -20.28 12.04
N GLU A 305 -2.35 -20.06 12.51
CA GLU A 305 -1.27 -19.46 11.72
C GLU A 305 -0.40 -20.51 11.02
N ARG A 306 0.53 -20.06 10.15
CA ARG A 306 1.64 -20.87 9.63
C ARG A 306 2.98 -20.31 10.10
N SER A 307 4.01 -21.15 10.02
CA SER A 307 5.40 -20.70 9.96
C SER A 307 5.72 -20.04 8.59
N PHE A 308 6.99 -19.75 8.31
CA PHE A 308 7.40 -19.13 7.05
C PHE A 308 7.08 -19.99 5.82
N HIS A 309 6.66 -19.35 4.73
CA HIS A 309 6.21 -20.03 3.51
C HIS A 309 7.26 -20.99 2.92
N SER A 310 8.54 -20.61 2.99
CA SER A 310 9.66 -21.41 2.48
C SER A 310 9.69 -22.83 3.02
N LEU A 311 9.25 -23.06 4.27
CA LEU A 311 9.23 -24.39 4.86
C LEU A 311 8.15 -25.29 4.23
N TYR A 312 6.97 -24.73 3.96
CA TYR A 312 5.86 -25.44 3.32
C TYR A 312 6.14 -25.68 1.84
N GLN A 313 6.71 -24.66 1.17
CA GLN A 313 7.21 -24.75 -0.21
C GLN A 313 8.25 -25.88 -0.34
N LEU A 314 9.18 -25.98 0.60
CA LEU A 314 10.21 -27.02 0.59
C LEU A 314 9.62 -28.43 0.81
N CYS A 315 8.59 -28.56 1.66
CA CYS A 315 7.86 -29.83 1.83
C CYS A 315 7.08 -30.23 0.56
N ALA A 316 6.70 -29.26 -0.27
CA ALA A 316 6.00 -29.45 -1.55
C ALA A 316 6.95 -29.48 -2.76
N ALA A 317 8.26 -29.31 -2.57
CA ALA A 317 9.26 -29.28 -3.64
C ALA A 317 9.29 -30.59 -4.46
N PRO A 318 9.90 -30.60 -5.66
CA PRO A 318 10.05 -31.82 -6.46
C PRO A 318 10.72 -32.96 -5.69
N ALA A 319 10.32 -34.21 -5.95
CA ALA A 319 10.79 -35.39 -5.21
C ALA A 319 12.32 -35.51 -5.16
N ALA A 320 13.03 -35.15 -6.23
CA ALA A 320 14.49 -35.14 -6.26
C ALA A 320 15.11 -34.20 -5.21
N VAL A 321 14.54 -33.01 -5.04
CA VAL A 321 14.96 -32.03 -4.01
C VAL A 321 14.65 -32.57 -2.62
N ARG A 322 13.43 -33.08 -2.41
CA ARG A 322 13.00 -33.65 -1.14
C ARG A 322 13.88 -34.82 -0.70
N ARG A 323 14.21 -35.74 -1.61
CA ARG A 323 15.13 -36.88 -1.36
C ARG A 323 16.52 -36.42 -0.95
N LYS A 324 17.10 -35.45 -1.66
CA LYS A 324 18.43 -34.90 -1.35
C LYS A 324 18.47 -34.26 0.05
N LEU A 325 17.34 -33.74 0.51
CA LEU A 325 17.18 -33.09 1.82
C LEU A 325 16.55 -34.00 2.89
N LEU A 326 16.32 -35.28 2.58
CA LEU A 326 15.69 -36.26 3.50
C LEU A 326 14.29 -35.84 3.99
N LEU A 327 13.57 -35.03 3.20
CA LEU A 327 12.21 -34.61 3.47
C LEU A 327 11.25 -35.67 2.93
N GLY A 328 10.52 -36.37 3.79
CA GLY A 328 9.60 -37.45 3.39
C GLY A 328 9.79 -38.78 4.12
N ARG A 329 10.67 -38.88 5.12
CA ARG A 329 10.80 -40.10 5.93
C ARG A 329 9.73 -40.16 7.04
N ALA A 330 8.47 -40.29 6.64
CA ALA A 330 7.50 -41.00 7.46
C ALA A 330 7.51 -42.46 6.99
N ALA A 331 7.65 -43.39 7.93
CA ALA A 331 7.78 -44.81 7.63
C ALA A 331 6.62 -45.32 6.74
N GLY A 332 6.91 -45.67 5.48
CA GLY A 332 6.02 -46.46 4.61
C GLY A 332 5.22 -45.73 3.53
N GLY A 333 5.44 -44.43 3.25
CA GLY A 333 4.79 -43.71 2.14
C GLY A 333 5.46 -43.93 0.78
N GLU A 334 4.67 -43.84 -0.31
CA GLU A 334 5.16 -43.93 -1.70
C GLU A 334 6.09 -42.76 -2.07
N GLU A 335 7.04 -42.98 -2.98
CA GLU A 335 8.15 -42.06 -3.28
C GLU A 335 7.74 -40.67 -3.84
N ASP A 336 6.52 -40.54 -4.37
CA ASP A 336 6.03 -39.32 -5.02
C ASP A 336 5.15 -38.44 -4.11
N GLU A 337 4.75 -38.91 -2.91
CA GLU A 337 3.90 -38.13 -2.01
C GLU A 337 4.64 -36.91 -1.40
N ALA A 338 3.92 -35.80 -1.25
CA ALA A 338 4.43 -34.59 -0.59
C ALA A 338 4.88 -34.90 0.84
N ALA A 339 5.94 -34.24 1.32
CA ALA A 339 6.43 -34.50 2.68
C ALA A 339 5.31 -34.23 3.70
N SER A 340 5.11 -35.15 4.63
CA SER A 340 4.16 -34.95 5.73
C SER A 340 4.58 -33.72 6.52
N LEU A 341 3.70 -32.70 6.55
CA LEU A 341 3.92 -31.50 7.34
C LEU A 341 3.97 -31.83 8.84
N ASP A 342 3.36 -32.94 9.22
CA ASP A 342 3.28 -33.40 10.61
C ASP A 342 4.59 -34.04 11.07
N GLY A 343 5.51 -34.37 10.15
CA GLY A 343 6.84 -34.88 10.49
C GLY A 343 7.74 -33.85 11.17
N PHE A 344 7.35 -32.57 11.18
CA PHE A 344 8.20 -31.48 11.64
C PHE A 344 7.52 -30.67 12.76
N ALA A 345 8.10 -30.71 13.97
CA ALA A 345 7.55 -30.01 15.12
C ALA A 345 7.40 -28.49 14.90
N TYR A 346 8.34 -27.87 14.16
CA TYR A 346 8.34 -26.44 13.85
C TYR A 346 7.27 -26.00 12.82
N LEU A 347 6.58 -26.96 12.18
CA LEU A 347 5.44 -26.69 11.30
C LEU A 347 4.09 -26.76 12.03
N ARG A 348 4.07 -27.25 13.27
CA ARG A 348 2.87 -27.39 14.09
C ARG A 348 2.62 -26.09 14.86
N PRO A 349 1.40 -25.54 14.82
CA PRO A 349 1.03 -24.38 15.61
C PRO A 349 0.84 -24.75 17.09
N GLU A 350 0.89 -23.76 17.98
CA GLU A 350 0.59 -23.96 19.39
C GLU A 350 -0.84 -24.49 19.58
N GLY A 351 -0.95 -25.63 20.29
CA GLY A 351 -2.23 -26.24 20.62
C GLY A 351 -2.99 -26.84 19.42
N GLY A 352 -2.39 -26.90 18.23
CA GLY A 352 -3.01 -27.48 17.04
C GLY A 352 -2.41 -28.83 16.62
N GLU A 353 -3.21 -29.61 15.90
CA GLU A 353 -2.74 -30.84 15.25
C GLU A 353 -2.19 -30.51 13.85
N GLY A 354 -0.92 -30.86 13.64
CA GLY A 354 -0.32 -30.91 12.32
C GLY A 354 0.01 -29.57 11.65
N GLY A 355 0.70 -29.65 10.51
CA GLY A 355 1.03 -28.47 9.71
C GLY A 355 -0.13 -28.04 8.82
N ARG A 356 -0.53 -26.77 8.89
CA ARG A 356 -1.68 -26.23 8.14
C ARG A 356 -1.35 -26.00 6.66
N ARG A 357 -2.22 -26.50 5.76
CA ARG A 357 -2.29 -26.07 4.35
C ARG A 357 -3.24 -24.87 4.21
N LEU A 358 -2.92 -23.93 3.32
CA LEU A 358 -3.81 -22.80 3.04
C LEU A 358 -4.71 -23.09 1.84
N ALA A 359 -5.98 -22.73 1.95
CA ALA A 359 -6.92 -22.84 0.84
C ALA A 359 -6.50 -21.89 -0.29
N GLY A 360 -6.43 -22.41 -1.52
CA GLY A 360 -6.09 -21.62 -2.71
C GLY A 360 -4.61 -21.28 -2.88
N VAL A 361 -3.72 -21.81 -2.03
CA VAL A 361 -2.26 -21.65 -2.17
C VAL A 361 -1.66 -22.99 -2.59
N ASP A 362 -0.93 -22.98 -3.69
CA ASP A 362 -0.13 -24.12 -4.16
C ASP A 362 1.33 -23.89 -3.76
N ASP A 363 1.74 -24.51 -2.64
CA ASP A 363 3.11 -24.38 -2.12
C ASP A 363 4.15 -24.98 -3.10
N ALA A 364 3.79 -25.92 -3.98
CA ALA A 364 4.71 -26.47 -4.99
C ALA A 364 4.94 -25.48 -6.13
N LEU A 365 3.89 -24.80 -6.59
CA LEU A 365 4.00 -23.71 -7.55
C LEU A 365 4.82 -22.55 -6.96
N SER A 366 4.53 -22.14 -5.73
CA SER A 366 5.29 -21.09 -5.05
C SER A 366 6.76 -21.46 -4.80
N PHE A 367 7.07 -22.75 -4.61
CA PHE A 367 8.45 -23.23 -4.60
C PHE A 367 9.15 -22.99 -5.94
N ALA A 368 8.49 -23.32 -7.06
CA ALA A 368 9.04 -23.13 -8.39
C ALA A 368 9.29 -21.63 -8.70
N GLU A 369 8.37 -20.75 -8.30
CA GLU A 369 8.54 -19.30 -8.41
C GLU A 369 9.74 -18.79 -7.61
N THR A 370 9.90 -19.30 -6.38
CA THR A 370 11.03 -18.95 -5.51
C THR A 370 12.36 -19.45 -6.09
N ASP A 371 12.41 -20.68 -6.60
CA ASP A 371 13.59 -21.28 -7.25
C ASP A 371 13.99 -20.47 -8.51
N ALA A 372 13.03 -20.11 -9.35
CA ALA A 372 13.25 -19.28 -10.52
C ALA A 372 13.80 -17.89 -10.16
N ALA A 373 13.24 -17.27 -9.12
CA ALA A 373 13.69 -15.97 -8.63
C ALA A 373 15.12 -16.01 -8.07
N MET A 374 15.48 -17.06 -7.33
CA MET A 374 16.84 -17.26 -6.83
C MET A 374 17.85 -17.44 -7.96
N ARG A 375 17.50 -18.18 -9.02
CA ARG A 375 18.36 -18.32 -10.20
C ARG A 375 18.54 -17.00 -10.93
N GLU A 376 17.49 -16.20 -11.05
CA GLU A 376 17.59 -14.87 -11.65
C GLU A 376 18.52 -13.96 -10.83
N MET A 377 18.39 -13.97 -9.51
CA MET A 377 19.34 -13.26 -8.63
C MET A 377 20.78 -13.73 -8.84
N TYR A 378 21.01 -15.04 -8.98
CA TYR A 378 22.32 -15.60 -9.29
C TYR A 378 22.84 -15.10 -10.64
N ARG A 379 22.01 -15.09 -11.70
CA ARG A 379 22.39 -14.55 -13.02
C ARG A 379 22.77 -13.08 -12.96
N VAL A 380 21.98 -12.26 -12.26
CA VAL A 380 22.27 -10.84 -12.07
C VAL A 380 23.61 -10.65 -11.35
N ALA A 381 23.85 -11.40 -10.27
CA ALA A 381 25.11 -11.34 -9.55
C ALA A 381 26.31 -11.78 -10.42
N ARG A 382 26.18 -12.88 -11.16
CA ARG A 382 27.23 -13.40 -12.05
C ARG A 382 27.60 -12.44 -13.18
N ASN A 383 26.58 -11.82 -13.79
CA ASN A 383 26.79 -10.85 -14.86
C ASN A 383 27.46 -9.57 -14.34
N ALA A 384 27.22 -9.19 -13.09
CA ALA A 384 27.92 -8.08 -12.45
C ALA A 384 29.40 -8.37 -12.17
N THR A 385 29.78 -9.65 -11.97
CA THR A 385 31.17 -10.06 -11.70
C THR A 385 31.96 -10.48 -12.95
N GLY A 386 31.34 -10.48 -14.14
CA GLY A 386 32.01 -10.84 -15.40
C GLY A 386 32.39 -12.33 -15.55
N ALA A 387 31.75 -13.24 -14.80
CA ALA A 387 32.09 -14.67 -14.84
C ALA A 387 31.50 -15.37 -16.07
N ALA A 388 32.28 -16.27 -16.70
CA ALA A 388 31.98 -16.90 -17.99
C ALA A 388 30.68 -17.73 -18.01
N ALA A 389 30.05 -17.80 -19.19
CA ALA A 389 28.68 -18.29 -19.41
C ALA A 389 28.41 -19.77 -19.05
N GLY A 390 29.42 -20.63 -18.86
CA GLY A 390 29.29 -22.09 -18.92
C GLY A 390 28.75 -22.86 -17.70
N ASN A 391 28.36 -22.22 -16.59
CA ASN A 391 27.96 -22.90 -15.34
C ASN A 391 26.64 -22.34 -14.75
N GLU A 392 25.54 -22.36 -15.52
CA GLU A 392 24.23 -22.09 -14.90
C GLU A 392 23.80 -23.29 -14.04
N PRO A 393 23.51 -23.09 -12.74
CA PRO A 393 23.08 -24.18 -11.87
C PRO A 393 21.70 -24.69 -12.30
N ALA A 394 21.58 -26.03 -12.39
CA ALA A 394 20.35 -26.72 -12.76
C ALA A 394 19.28 -26.70 -11.65
N SER A 395 19.64 -26.34 -10.41
CA SER A 395 18.76 -26.10 -9.25
C SER A 395 19.35 -25.09 -8.27
N VAL A 396 18.52 -24.50 -7.39
CA VAL A 396 19.04 -23.68 -6.26
C VAL A 396 20.04 -24.45 -5.38
N LEU A 397 19.86 -25.76 -5.22
CA LEU A 397 20.80 -26.58 -4.46
C LEU A 397 22.17 -26.69 -5.14
N ASP A 398 22.21 -26.63 -6.47
CA ASP A 398 23.48 -26.59 -7.21
C ASP A 398 24.10 -25.19 -7.18
N ALA A 399 23.26 -24.14 -7.16
CA ALA A 399 23.70 -22.76 -6.97
C ALA A 399 24.35 -22.54 -5.60
N ALA A 400 23.79 -23.15 -4.54
CA ALA A 400 24.33 -23.11 -3.19
C ALA A 400 25.71 -23.79 -3.08
N ALA A 401 25.93 -24.89 -3.83
CA ALA A 401 27.24 -25.56 -3.89
C ALA A 401 28.30 -24.71 -4.61
N LEU A 402 27.89 -23.83 -5.54
CA LEU A 402 28.76 -22.87 -6.22
C LEU A 402 29.05 -21.62 -5.38
N TYR A 403 28.22 -21.35 -4.37
CA TYR A 403 28.37 -20.21 -3.47
C TYR A 403 29.04 -20.67 -2.18
N SER A 404 30.38 -20.70 -2.16
CA SER A 404 31.11 -20.74 -0.89
C SER A 404 30.80 -19.45 -0.14
N PRO A 405 30.12 -19.49 1.03
CA PRO A 405 29.99 -18.28 1.84
C PRO A 405 31.41 -17.77 2.15
N PRO A 406 31.65 -16.45 2.15
CA PRO A 406 32.86 -15.92 2.77
C PRO A 406 32.86 -16.44 4.21
N ASP A 407 33.95 -17.11 4.60
CA ASP A 407 34.13 -17.82 5.86
C ASP A 407 33.20 -17.33 6.99
N LEU A 408 32.13 -18.08 7.24
CA LEU A 408 31.44 -18.08 8.52
C LEU A 408 32.30 -18.90 9.51
N ALA A 409 33.53 -18.47 9.66
CA ALA A 409 34.45 -18.86 10.71
C ALA A 409 34.82 -17.58 11.46
N THR A 410 33.91 -17.11 12.30
CA THR A 410 34.19 -16.32 13.52
C THR A 410 33.04 -16.47 14.49
#